data_AF-A0A1H1Q690-F1
#
_entry.id   AF-A0A1H1Q690-F1
#
_cell.length_a   1.000
_cell.length_b   1.000
_cell.length_c   1.000
_cell.angle_alpha   90.00
_cell.angle_beta   90.00
_cell.angle_gamma   90.00
#
_symmetry.space_group_name_H-M   'P 1'
#
loop_
_entity.id
_entity.type
_entity.pdbx_description
1 polymer ?
#
loop_
_entity_poly.entity_id
_entity_poly.type
_entity_poly.pdbx_seq_one_letter_code
_entity_poly.pdbx_strand_id
1 'polypeptide(L)'
;MSNVEEIQMIINVVSAVAAMLAAKIWLEASMIKIPPSTSDSYGGQGPFRDSLVQASQKNKLAAAWAAVAAICQALALWVGAGSYFWHKLSA
;
A
#
# COMPACT_ATOMS: atom_id res chain seq x y z
N MET A 1 8.20 -27.41 10.97
CA MET A 1 7.79 -26.01 10.93
C MET A 1 6.69 -25.85 11.96
N SER A 2 6.79 -24.90 12.88
CA SER A 2 5.76 -24.69 13.89
C SER A 2 4.57 -23.94 13.27
N ASN A 3 3.35 -24.14 13.79
CA ASN A 3 2.14 -23.44 13.31
C ASN A 3 2.32 -21.89 13.25
N VAL A 4 3.20 -21.33 14.10
CA VAL A 4 3.50 -19.90 14.15
C VAL A 4 4.34 -19.44 12.95
N GLU A 5 5.33 -20.24 12.55
CA GLU A 5 6.19 -19.94 11.38
C GLU A 5 5.38 -19.98 10.08
N GLU A 6 4.42 -20.91 9.97
CA GLU A 6 3.52 -21.01 8.82
C GLU A 6 2.61 -19.77 8.73
N ILE A 7 2.00 -19.34 9.85
CA ILE A 7 1.18 -18.13 9.90
C ILE A 7 2.00 -16.89 9.52
N GLN A 8 3.23 -16.77 10.03
CA GLN A 8 4.10 -15.64 9.73
C GLN A 8 4.49 -15.59 8.26
N MET A 9 4.78 -16.74 7.64
CA MET A 9 5.04 -16.83 6.21
C MET A 9 3.83 -16.35 5.40
N ILE A 10 2.62 -16.82 5.73
CA ILE A 10 1.38 -16.43 5.02
C ILE A 10 1.17 -14.91 5.11
N ILE A 11 1.30 -14.32 6.31
CA ILE A 11 1.13 -12.87 6.50
C ILE A 11 2.16 -12.08 5.69
N ASN A 12 3.42 -12.52 5.66
CA ASN A 12 4.48 -11.87 4.90
C ASN A 12 4.22 -11.93 3.39
N VAL A 13 3.73 -13.06 2.86
CA VAL A 13 3.37 -13.19 1.44
C VAL A 13 2.22 -12.26 1.08
N VAL A 14 1.16 -12.22 1.90
CA VAL A 14 0.02 -11.32 1.68
C VAL A 14 0.44 -9.85 1.72
N SER A 15 1.29 -9.49 2.69
CA SER A 15 1.89 -8.15 2.81
C SER A 15 2.65 -7.77 1.53
N ALA A 16 3.53 -8.66 1.05
CA ALA A 16 4.32 -8.43 -0.15
C ALA A 16 3.44 -8.24 -1.39
N VAL A 17 2.42 -9.09 -1.58
CA VAL A 17 1.49 -8.97 -2.70
C VAL A 17 0.73 -7.64 -2.66
N ALA A 18 0.22 -7.24 -1.49
CA ALA A 18 -0.46 -5.95 -1.33
C ALA A 18 0.48 -4.76 -1.61
N ALA A 19 1.73 -4.83 -1.16
CA ALA A 19 2.75 -3.81 -1.43
C ALA A 19 3.08 -3.70 -2.92
N MET A 20 3.22 -4.83 -3.64
CA MET A 20 3.44 -4.82 -5.09
C MET A 20 2.27 -4.23 -5.85
N LEU A 21 1.02 -4.53 -5.45
CA LEU A 21 -0.17 -3.94 -6.03
C LEU A 21 -0.22 -2.42 -5.82
N ALA A 22 0.09 -1.95 -4.60
CA ALA A 22 0.20 -0.53 -4.31
C ALA A 22 1.26 0.15 -5.20
N ALA A 23 2.45 -0.44 -5.31
CA ALA A 23 3.54 0.08 -6.13
C ALA A 23 3.17 0.15 -7.62
N LYS A 24 2.51 -0.89 -8.15
CA LYS A 24 2.01 -0.91 -9.54
C LYS A 24 1.03 0.25 -9.78
N ILE A 25 0.08 0.47 -8.87
CA ILE A 25 -0.92 1.53 -9.03
C ILE A 25 -0.28 2.91 -8.90
N TRP A 26 0.69 3.11 -7.99
CA TRP A 26 1.46 4.36 -7.92
C TRP A 26 2.25 4.63 -9.19
N LEU A 27 2.85 3.60 -9.81
CA LEU A 27 3.51 3.74 -11.11
C LEU A 27 2.51 4.16 -12.20
N GLU A 28 1.33 3.55 -12.24
CA GLU A 28 0.28 3.94 -13.20
C GLU A 28 -0.29 5.34 -12.93
N ALA A 29 -0.23 5.81 -11.68
CA ALA A 29 -0.61 7.17 -11.31
C ALA A 29 0.45 8.19 -11.75
N SER A 30 1.74 7.86 -11.63
CA SER A 30 2.84 8.75 -12.04
C SER A 30 2.94 8.92 -13.56
N MET A 31 2.45 7.95 -14.33
CA MET A 31 2.38 8.03 -15.80
C MET A 31 1.27 8.96 -16.32
N ILE A 32 0.37 9.45 -15.46
CA ILE A 32 -0.67 10.41 -15.87
C ILE A 32 0.00 11.75 -16.17
N LYS A 33 0.08 12.10 -17.46
CA LYS A 33 0.61 13.39 -17.91
C LYS A 33 -0.36 14.49 -17.55
N ILE A 34 0.09 15.44 -16.73
CA ILE A 34 -0.68 16.63 -16.42
C ILE A 34 -0.48 17.63 -17.57
N PRO A 35 -1.55 18.06 -18.26
CA PRO A 35 -1.45 19.04 -19.33
C PRO A 35 -0.96 20.39 -18.79
N PRO A 36 -0.28 21.22 -19.61
CA PRO A 36 0.21 22.52 -19.17
C PRO A 36 -0.96 23.43 -18.75
N SER A 37 -0.79 24.18 -17.65
CA SER A 37 -1.80 25.05 -17.04
C SER A 37 -2.36 26.14 -17.97
N THR A 38 -1.71 26.41 -19.11
CA THR A 38 -2.13 27.41 -20.09
C THR A 38 -3.32 27.00 -20.94
N SER A 39 -3.69 25.70 -20.95
CA SER A 39 -4.86 25.19 -21.68
C SER A 39 -6.10 25.02 -20.81
N ASP A 40 -6.04 25.38 -19.53
CA ASP A 40 -7.13 25.14 -18.59
C ASP A 40 -8.04 26.37 -18.48
N SER A 41 -9.34 26.13 -18.63
CA SER A 41 -10.35 27.15 -18.39
C SER A 41 -10.41 27.38 -16.88
N TYR A 42 -9.97 28.55 -16.41
CA TYR A 42 -9.96 28.99 -14.99
C TYR A 42 -11.32 28.91 -14.25
N GLY A 43 -12.38 28.37 -14.88
CA GLY A 43 -13.70 28.13 -14.31
C GLY A 43 -13.86 26.81 -13.54
N GLY A 44 -12.80 26.04 -13.32
CA GLY A 44 -12.82 24.84 -12.45
C GLY A 44 -13.30 23.55 -13.12
N GLN A 45 -13.41 23.51 -14.45
CA GLN A 45 -13.55 22.30 -15.25
C GLN A 45 -12.62 22.40 -16.46
N GLY A 46 -11.87 21.32 -16.73
CA GLY A 46 -10.89 21.29 -17.79
C GLY A 46 -9.92 20.11 -17.64
N PRO A 47 -9.13 19.84 -18.70
CA PRO A 47 -8.28 18.66 -18.79
C PRO A 47 -7.23 18.58 -17.68
N PHE A 48 -6.86 19.70 -17.05
CA PHE A 48 -5.96 19.71 -15.91
C PHE A 48 -6.61 19.12 -14.65
N ARG A 49 -7.83 19.58 -14.32
CA ARG A 49 -8.59 19.05 -13.17
C ARG A 49 -8.92 17.58 -13.34
N ASP A 50 -9.31 17.16 -14.54
CA ASP A 50 -9.69 15.77 -14.80
C ASP A 50 -8.49 14.82 -14.66
N SER A 51 -7.31 15.20 -15.15
CA SER A 51 -6.07 14.45 -14.94
C SER A 51 -5.68 14.37 -13.47
N LEU A 52 -5.84 15.45 -12.69
CA LEU A 52 -5.59 15.45 -11.24
C LEU A 52 -6.58 14.56 -10.48
N VAL A 53 -7.87 14.62 -10.82
CA VAL A 53 -8.88 13.75 -10.22
C VAL A 53 -8.55 12.29 -10.53
N GLN A 54 -8.22 11.97 -11.78
CA GLN A 54 -7.84 10.61 -12.17
C GLN A 54 -6.60 10.12 -11.41
N ALA A 55 -5.56 10.93 -11.29
CA ALA A 55 -4.36 10.60 -10.51
C ALA A 55 -4.69 10.42 -9.02
N SER A 56 -5.54 11.28 -8.46
CA SER A 56 -5.98 11.18 -7.06
C SER A 56 -6.75 9.89 -6.79
N GLN A 57 -7.60 9.44 -7.72
CA GLN A 57 -8.38 8.21 -7.56
C GLN A 57 -7.46 6.98 -7.60
N LYS A 58 -6.46 6.96 -8.48
CA LYS A 58 -5.43 5.91 -8.49
C LYS A 58 -4.60 5.92 -7.20
N ASN A 59 -4.21 7.10 -6.71
CA ASN A 59 -3.47 7.22 -5.45
C ASN A 59 -4.28 6.74 -4.24
N LYS A 60 -5.60 6.99 -4.20
CA LYS A 60 -6.48 6.43 -3.15
C LYS A 60 -6.47 4.91 -3.15
N LEU A 61 -6.56 4.30 -4.33
CA LEU A 61 -6.52 2.84 -4.46
C LEU A 61 -5.16 2.27 -4.05
N ALA A 62 -4.07 2.89 -4.50
CA ALA A 62 -2.71 2.51 -4.08
C ALA A 62 -2.52 2.62 -2.56
N ALA A 63 -3.01 3.71 -1.95
CA ALA A 63 -2.93 3.92 -0.51
C ALA A 63 -3.71 2.87 0.28
N ALA A 64 -4.86 2.41 -0.22
CA ALA A 64 -5.63 1.33 0.41
C ALA A 64 -4.81 0.02 0.45
N TRP A 65 -4.17 -0.36 -0.65
CA TRP A 65 -3.31 -1.54 -0.70
C TRP A 65 -2.05 -1.39 0.16
N ALA A 66 -1.45 -0.20 0.19
CA ALA A 66 -0.33 0.10 1.07
C ALA A 66 -0.73 -0.02 2.56
N ALA A 67 -1.93 0.43 2.91
CA ALA A 67 -2.46 0.28 4.27
C ALA A 67 -2.67 -1.19 4.65
N VAL A 68 -3.21 -2.01 3.74
CA VAL A 68 -3.33 -3.47 3.95
C VAL A 68 -1.95 -4.09 4.18
N ALA A 69 -0.96 -3.77 3.35
CA ALA A 69 0.40 -4.25 3.52
C ALA A 69 0.99 -3.84 4.89
N ALA A 70 0.80 -2.58 5.30
CA ALA A 70 1.27 -2.09 6.60
C ALA A 70 0.61 -2.81 7.78
N ILE A 71 -0.71 -3.08 7.71
CA ILE A 71 -1.43 -3.84 8.75
C ILE A 71 -0.89 -5.27 8.84
N CYS A 72 -0.71 -5.95 7.70
CA CYS A 72 -0.13 -7.28 7.67
C CYS A 72 1.29 -7.28 8.27
N GLN A 73 2.11 -6.28 7.95
CA GLN A 73 3.46 -6.20 8.49
C GLN A 73 3.47 -5.94 10.00
N ALA A 74 2.56 -5.10 10.51
CA ALA A 74 2.40 -4.86 11.93
C ALA A 74 1.99 -6.15 12.68
N LEU A 75 1.07 -6.94 12.09
CA LEU A 75 0.65 -8.22 12.65
C LEU A 75 1.79 -9.25 12.68
N ALA A 76 2.58 -9.34 11.60
CA ALA A 76 3.76 -10.22 11.56
C ALA A 76 4.78 -9.86 12.65
N LEU A 77 5.04 -8.57 12.85
CA LEU A 77 5.93 -8.08 13.92
C LEU A 77 5.39 -8.42 15.31
N TRP A 78 4.08 -8.27 15.53
CA TRP A 78 3.46 -8.59 16.82
C TRP A 78 3.53 -10.08 17.15
N VAL A 79 3.22 -10.96 16.18
CA VAL A 79 3.32 -12.42 16.34
C VAL A 79 4.77 -12.84 16.63
N GLY A 80 5.74 -12.27 15.89
CA GLY A 80 7.16 -12.54 16.12
C GLY A 80 7.65 -12.10 17.50
N ALA A 81 7.26 -10.89 17.93
CA ALA A 81 7.64 -10.33 19.23
C ALA A 81 7.03 -11.12 20.41
N GLY A 82 5.76 -11.51 20.30
CA GLY A 82 5.09 -12.34 21.31
C GLY A 82 5.80 -13.69 21.48
N SER A 83 6.14 -14.34 20.37
CA SER A 83 6.87 -15.62 20.38
C SER A 83 8.22 -15.52 21.09
N TYR A 84 8.98 -14.45 20.84
CA TYR A 84 10.26 -14.18 21.50
C TYR A 84 10.12 -13.95 23.01
N PHE A 85 9.11 -13.19 23.43
CA PHE A 85 8.85 -12.89 24.84
C PHE A 85 8.53 -14.16 25.64
N TRP A 86 7.64 -15.01 25.12
CA TRP A 86 7.28 -16.28 25.79
C TRP A 86 8.46 -17.25 25.87
N HIS A 87 9.30 -17.32 24.83
CA HIS A 87 10.52 -18.14 24.86
C HIS A 87 11.57 -17.67 25.87
N LYS A 88 11.60 -16.37 26.19
CA LYS A 88 12.49 -15.78 27.19
C LYS A 88 12.01 -15.96 28.63
N LEU A 89 10.71 -16.18 28.83
CA LEU A 89 10.12 -16.43 30.16
C LEU A 89 10.16 -17.91 30.56
N SER A 90 10.25 -18.82 29.59
CA SER A 90 10.28 -20.27 29.83
C SER A 90 11.69 -20.87 29.90
N ALA A 91 12.73 -20.06 29.73
CA ALA A 91 14.15 -20.42 29.85
C ALA A 91 14.74 -19.87 31.15
#